data_AF-A0ABD3WJ78-F1
#
_entry.id   AF-A0ABD3WJ78-F1
#
_cell.length_a   1.000
_cell.length_b   1.000
_cell.length_c   1.000
_cell.angle_alpha   90.00
_cell.angle_beta   90.00
_cell.angle_gamma   90.00
#
_symmetry.space_group_name_H-M   'P 1'
#
loop_
_entity.id
_entity.type
_entity.pdbx_description
1 polymer ?
#
loop_
_entity_poly.entity_id
_entity_poly.type
_entity_poly.pdbx_seq_one_letter_code
_entity_poly.pdbx_strand_id
1 'polypeptide(L)'
;MKNWCIIFIILFETHPDVQDVFMPFKGLTREELRHNSELKTHALRIMGTVEKCLARINEPKKVFEMLHELGARHIMYTAKVDYIDLVGPQFILAIAPNLGDKWTSEAEEAWSDLFKMISSIMKGAMTL
;
A
#
# COMPACT_ATOMS: atom_id res chain seq x y z
N MET A 1 16.85 3.08 -9.59
CA MET A 1 15.62 2.25 -9.57
C MET A 1 14.89 2.57 -8.27
N LYS A 2 13.67 3.15 -8.32
CA LYS A 2 12.92 3.47 -7.09
C LYS A 2 12.56 2.15 -6.39
N ASN A 3 13.10 1.92 -5.19
CA ASN A 3 12.91 0.66 -4.47
C ASN A 3 11.61 0.71 -3.66
N TRP A 4 10.47 0.47 -4.32
CA TRP A 4 9.16 0.46 -3.66
C TRP A 4 8.98 -0.64 -2.62
N CYS A 5 9.88 -1.64 -2.58
CA CYS A 5 9.89 -2.63 -1.51
C CYS A 5 10.18 -2.01 -0.14
N ILE A 6 10.75 -0.80 -0.10
CA ILE A 6 11.01 -0.09 1.15
C ILE A 6 9.73 0.10 1.98
N ILE A 7 8.57 0.26 1.33
CA ILE A 7 7.26 0.39 2.01
C ILE A 7 6.99 -0.87 2.86
N PHE A 8 7.21 -2.05 2.27
CA PHE A 8 7.01 -3.33 2.96
C PHE A 8 8.09 -3.63 3.99
N ILE A 9 9.33 -3.21 3.71
CA ILE A 9 10.41 -3.35 4.68
C ILE A 9 10.06 -2.54 5.94
N ILE A 10 9.65 -1.28 5.80
CA ILE A 10 9.21 -0.46 6.93
C ILE A 10 7.96 -1.08 7.59
N LEU A 11 7.01 -1.59 6.81
CA LEU A 11 5.81 -2.25 7.34
C LEU A 11 6.14 -3.45 8.23
N PHE A 12 6.99 -4.37 7.75
CA PHE A 12 7.36 -5.55 8.51
C PHE A 12 8.30 -5.23 9.68
N GLU A 13 9.06 -4.13 9.61
CA GLU A 13 9.84 -3.63 10.74
C GLU A 13 8.97 -3.04 11.85
N THR A 14 7.89 -2.34 11.50
CA THR A 14 6.99 -1.68 12.45
C THR A 14 5.86 -2.58 12.95
N HIS A 15 5.46 -3.56 12.13
CA HIS A 15 4.35 -4.49 12.37
C HIS A 15 4.78 -5.91 11.95
N PRO A 16 5.66 -6.58 12.73
CA PRO A 16 6.20 -7.89 12.37
C PRO A 16 5.11 -8.98 12.26
N ASP A 17 4.00 -8.83 12.97
CA ASP A 17 2.84 -9.73 12.87
C ASP A 17 2.22 -9.75 11.48
N VAL A 18 2.35 -8.66 10.71
CA VAL A 18 1.90 -8.59 9.31
C VAL A 18 2.77 -9.48 8.42
N GLN A 19 4.08 -9.56 8.67
CA GLN A 19 4.96 -10.45 7.93
C GLN A 19 4.61 -11.92 8.18
N ASP A 20 4.24 -12.26 9.41
CA ASP A 20 3.90 -13.64 9.80
C ASP A 20 2.64 -14.19 9.14
N VAL A 21 1.71 -13.30 8.75
CA VAL A 21 0.49 -13.70 8.01
C VAL A 21 0.70 -13.68 6.50
N PHE A 22 1.66 -12.89 6.00
CA PHE A 22 2.02 -12.88 4.60
C PHE A 22 2.90 -14.10 4.29
N MET A 23 2.26 -15.25 4.07
CA MET A 23 2.92 -16.56 3.92
C MET A 23 4.13 -16.58 2.98
N PRO A 24 4.12 -15.89 1.81
CA PRO A 24 5.30 -15.84 0.94
C PRO A 24 6.53 -15.15 1.55
N PHE A 25 6.34 -14.36 2.61
CA PHE A 25 7.36 -13.50 3.22
C PHE A 25 7.70 -13.89 4.66
N LYS A 26 6.96 -14.82 5.25
CA LYS A 26 7.17 -15.27 6.64
C LYS A 26 8.60 -15.78 6.84
N GLY A 27 9.26 -15.28 7.88
CA GLY A 27 10.60 -15.73 8.28
C GLY A 27 11.74 -15.25 7.37
N LEU A 28 11.44 -14.55 6.27
CA LEU A 28 12.48 -13.95 5.43
C LEU A 28 13.17 -12.79 6.16
N THR A 29 14.49 -12.74 6.05
CA THR A 29 15.30 -11.61 6.49
C THR A 29 15.04 -10.37 5.63
N ARG A 30 15.42 -9.20 6.13
CA ARG A 30 15.32 -7.93 5.37
C ARG A 30 16.08 -7.99 4.04
N GLU A 31 17.20 -8.69 4.01
CA GLU A 31 18.02 -8.81 2.80
C GLU A 31 17.36 -9.73 1.76
N GLU A 32 16.77 -10.83 2.20
CA GLU A 32 15.98 -11.72 1.34
C GLU A 32 14.75 -11.00 0.79
N LEU A 33 14.04 -10.23 1.62
CA LEU A 33 12.90 -9.42 1.20
C LEU A 33 13.28 -8.38 0.13
N ARG A 34 14.43 -7.72 0.26
CA ARG A 34 14.95 -6.77 -0.75
C ARG A 34 15.19 -7.42 -2.10
N HIS A 35 15.48 -8.72 -2.13
CA HIS A 35 15.77 -9.46 -3.35
C HIS A 35 14.57 -10.25 -3.89
N ASN A 36 13.56 -10.52 -3.05
CA ASN A 36 12.37 -11.28 -3.38
C ASN A 36 11.57 -10.68 -4.55
N SER A 37 11.37 -11.47 -5.60
CA SER A 37 10.68 -11.07 -6.84
C SER A 37 9.17 -10.88 -6.66
N GLU A 38 8.55 -11.62 -5.76
CA GLU A 38 7.13 -11.50 -5.45
C GLU A 38 6.84 -10.22 -4.68
N LEU A 39 7.68 -9.87 -3.69
CA LEU A 39 7.56 -8.61 -2.97
C LEU A 39 7.75 -7.41 -3.91
N LYS A 40 8.74 -7.46 -4.80
CA LYS A 40 8.93 -6.43 -5.84
C LYS A 40 7.70 -6.29 -6.72
N THR A 41 7.14 -7.41 -7.15
CA THR A 41 5.93 -7.43 -7.98
C THR A 41 4.73 -6.85 -7.24
N HIS A 42 4.57 -7.18 -5.96
CA HIS A 42 3.49 -6.66 -5.13
C HIS A 42 3.64 -5.16 -4.88
N ALA A 43 4.85 -4.68 -4.57
CA ALA A 43 5.15 -3.25 -4.46
C ALA A 43 4.83 -2.48 -5.75
N LEU A 44 5.17 -3.03 -6.91
CA LEU A 44 4.80 -2.42 -8.20
C LEU A 44 3.28 -2.38 -8.42
N ARG A 45 2.53 -3.40 -7.98
CA ARG A 45 1.06 -3.40 -8.08
C ARG A 45 0.41 -2.35 -7.18
N ILE A 46 0.95 -2.09 -5.99
CA ILE A 46 0.52 -0.98 -5.14
C ILE A 46 0.75 0.35 -5.86
N MET A 47 1.96 0.57 -6.36
CA MET A 47 2.28 1.81 -7.08
C MET A 47 1.39 2.02 -8.31
N GLY A 48 1.18 0.98 -9.10
CA GLY A 48 0.27 1.04 -10.24
C GLY A 48 -1.18 1.32 -9.84
N THR A 49 -1.62 0.92 -8.63
CA THR A 49 -2.95 1.26 -8.11
C THR A 49 -3.04 2.74 -7.73
N VAL A 50 -2.02 3.24 -7.04
CA VAL A 50 -1.91 4.67 -6.67
C VAL A 50 -1.89 5.54 -7.93
N GLU A 51 -1.06 5.22 -8.93
CA GLU A 51 -1.01 5.92 -10.21
C GLU A 51 -2.35 5.91 -10.93
N LYS A 52 -3.07 4.77 -10.91
CA LYS A 52 -4.40 4.66 -11.51
C LYS A 52 -5.45 5.53 -10.82
N CYS A 53 -5.34 5.73 -9.50
CA CYS A 53 -6.21 6.64 -8.75
C CYS A 53 -5.92 8.09 -9.14
N LEU A 54 -4.65 8.48 -9.17
CA LEU A 54 -4.23 9.83 -9.57
C LEU A 54 -4.65 10.16 -11.01
N ALA A 55 -4.45 9.23 -11.94
CA ALA A 55 -4.84 9.39 -13.34
C ALA A 55 -6.36 9.52 -13.55
N ARG A 56 -7.18 9.13 -12.56
CA ARG A 56 -8.64 9.10 -12.60
C ARG A 56 -9.26 9.99 -11.52
N ILE A 57 -8.55 11.02 -11.06
CA ILE A 57 -9.01 11.90 -9.98
C ILE A 57 -10.38 12.54 -10.27
N ASN A 58 -10.69 12.77 -11.55
CA ASN A 58 -11.97 13.32 -12.02
C ASN A 58 -13.01 12.25 -12.42
N GLU A 59 -12.74 10.97 -12.14
CA GLU A 59 -13.60 9.82 -12.48
C GLU A 59 -13.90 8.97 -11.23
N PRO A 60 -14.53 9.53 -10.18
CA PRO A 60 -14.64 8.90 -8.86
C PRO A 60 -15.36 7.54 -8.90
N LYS A 61 -16.34 7.38 -9.79
CA LYS A 61 -17.04 6.09 -9.98
C LYS A 61 -16.09 4.98 -10.44
N LYS A 62 -15.19 5.26 -11.39
CA LYS A 62 -14.22 4.27 -11.89
C LYS A 62 -13.17 3.93 -10.85
N VAL A 63 -12.74 4.92 -10.05
CA VAL A 63 -11.82 4.70 -8.92
C VAL A 63 -12.49 3.80 -7.88
N PHE A 64 -13.74 4.09 -7.52
CA PHE A 64 -14.52 3.28 -6.59
C PHE A 64 -14.65 1.83 -7.06
N GLU A 65 -15.14 1.60 -8.28
CA GLU A 65 -15.32 0.24 -8.83
C GLU A 65 -14.00 -0.55 -8.83
N MET A 66 -12.90 0.05 -9.30
CA MET A 66 -11.58 -0.57 -9.32
C MET A 66 -11.08 -0.94 -7.91
N LEU A 67 -11.19 -0.03 -6.95
CA LEU A 67 -10.73 -0.25 -5.58
C LEU A 67 -11.62 -1.23 -4.82
N HIS A 68 -12.92 -1.21 -5.08
CA HIS A 68 -13.88 -2.15 -4.51
C HIS A 68 -13.58 -3.58 -4.99
N GLU A 69 -13.38 -3.78 -6.29
CA GLU A 69 -12.93 -5.07 -6.86
C GLU A 69 -11.57 -5.51 -6.29
N LEU A 70 -10.65 -4.56 -6.09
CA LEU A 70 -9.37 -4.84 -5.46
C LEU A 70 -9.56 -5.32 -4.01
N GLY A 71 -10.40 -4.66 -3.22
CA GLY A 71 -10.74 -5.05 -1.85
C GLY A 71 -11.38 -6.44 -1.78
N ALA A 72 -12.34 -6.75 -2.66
CA ALA A 72 -12.96 -8.07 -2.73
C ALA A 72 -11.93 -9.20 -2.97
N ARG A 73 -10.91 -8.94 -3.81
CA ARG A 73 -9.81 -9.90 -4.02
C ARG A 73 -8.94 -10.09 -2.78
N HIS A 74 -8.82 -9.08 -1.91
CA HIS A 74 -8.05 -9.19 -0.67
C HIS A 74 -8.69 -10.13 0.36
N ILE A 75 -10.01 -10.37 0.28
CA ILE A 75 -10.67 -11.46 1.03
C ILE A 75 -10.08 -12.81 0.60
N MET A 76 -9.97 -13.04 -0.72
CA MET A 76 -9.43 -14.29 -1.27
C MET A 76 -7.95 -14.50 -0.93
N TYR A 77 -7.22 -13.40 -0.68
CA TYR A 77 -5.83 -13.44 -0.22
C TYR A 77 -5.70 -13.63 1.29
N THR A 78 -6.81 -13.78 2.02
CA THR A 78 -6.85 -13.91 3.49
C THR A 78 -6.22 -12.74 4.22
N ALA A 79 -6.22 -11.54 3.60
CA ALA A 79 -5.70 -10.34 4.22
C ALA A 79 -6.64 -9.88 5.34
N LYS A 80 -6.09 -9.50 6.50
CA LYS A 80 -6.89 -8.88 7.55
C LYS A 80 -7.27 -7.45 7.15
N VAL A 81 -8.52 -7.09 7.39
CA VAL A 81 -9.09 -5.76 7.11
C VAL A 81 -8.24 -4.65 7.75
N ASP A 82 -7.77 -4.85 8.98
CA ASP A 82 -6.98 -3.86 9.72
C ASP A 82 -5.59 -3.62 9.12
N TYR A 83 -5.04 -4.58 8.37
CA TYR A 83 -3.71 -4.41 7.75
C TYR A 83 -3.74 -3.49 6.53
N ILE A 84 -4.91 -3.22 5.95
CA ILE A 84 -5.05 -2.30 4.81
C ILE A 84 -4.70 -0.86 5.22
N ASP A 85 -5.02 -0.45 6.45
CA ASP A 85 -4.74 0.90 6.94
C ASP A 85 -3.24 1.16 7.16
N LEU A 86 -2.43 0.10 7.28
CA LEU A 86 -1.00 0.22 7.58
C LEU A 86 -0.17 0.68 6.37
N VAL A 87 -0.68 0.49 5.15
CA VAL A 87 0.07 0.78 3.91
C VAL A 87 0.30 2.28 3.71
N GLY A 88 -0.71 3.12 3.97
CA GLY A 88 -0.62 4.56 3.74
C GLY A 88 0.47 5.26 4.55
N PRO A 89 0.54 5.05 5.88
CA PRO A 89 1.63 5.59 6.70
C PRO A 89 3.02 5.13 6.23
N GLN A 90 3.18 3.87 5.84
CA GLN A 90 4.47 3.35 5.36
C GLN A 90 4.86 3.93 4.01
N PHE A 91 3.87 4.21 3.15
CA PHE A 91 4.11 4.91 1.89
C PHE A 91 4.64 6.32 2.16
N ILE A 92 3.99 7.09 3.03
CA ILE A 92 4.41 8.45 3.40
C ILE A 92 5.83 8.45 3.98
N LEU A 93 6.11 7.56 4.94
CA LEU A 93 7.44 7.40 5.52
C LEU A 93 8.51 7.05 4.48
N ALA A 94 8.15 6.29 3.45
CA ALA A 94 9.05 5.94 2.36
C ALA A 94 9.34 7.10 1.40
N ILE A 95 8.35 7.97 1.11
CA ILE A 95 8.50 8.99 0.06
C ILE A 95 8.92 10.36 0.58
N ALA A 96 8.50 10.74 1.79
CA ALA A 96 8.74 12.08 2.32
C ALA A 96 10.24 12.46 2.35
N PRO A 97 11.17 11.60 2.83
CA PRO A 97 12.60 11.93 2.84
C PRO A 97 13.19 12.12 1.45
N ASN A 98 12.60 11.52 0.42
CA ASN A 98 13.09 11.60 -0.96
C ASN A 98 12.65 12.89 -1.68
N LEU A 99 11.69 13.63 -1.12
CA LEU A 99 11.13 14.83 -1.71
C LEU A 99 11.72 16.12 -1.11
N GLY A 100 12.37 16.02 0.07
CA GLY A 100 13.05 17.16 0.72
C GLY A 100 12.12 18.36 0.82
N ASP A 101 12.57 19.52 0.35
CA ASP A 101 11.79 20.78 0.37
C ASP A 101 10.49 20.75 -0.44
N LYS A 102 10.29 19.75 -1.31
CA LYS A 102 9.02 19.55 -2.05
C LYS A 102 7.97 18.83 -1.20
N TRP A 103 8.34 18.25 -0.07
CA TRP A 103 7.39 17.68 0.88
C TRP A 103 6.83 18.77 1.78
N THR A 104 5.62 19.24 1.48
CA THR A 104 4.90 20.24 2.28
C THR A 104 3.84 19.58 3.15
N SER A 105 3.33 20.30 4.15
CA SER A 105 2.19 19.83 4.95
C SER A 105 0.95 19.55 4.09
N GLU A 106 0.72 20.36 3.06
CA GLU A 106 -0.37 20.15 2.09
C GLU A 106 -0.16 18.86 1.28
N ALA A 107 1.08 18.58 0.85
CA ALA A 107 1.39 17.33 0.15
C ALA A 107 1.18 16.11 1.08
N GLU A 108 1.62 16.19 2.33
CA GLU A 108 1.41 15.14 3.32
C GLU A 108 -0.06 14.85 3.57
N GLU A 109 -0.88 15.89 3.74
CA GLU A 109 -2.32 15.79 3.92
C GLU A 109 -2.99 15.17 2.68
N ALA A 110 -2.65 15.64 1.48
CA ALA A 110 -3.19 15.10 0.23
C ALA A 110 -2.84 13.61 0.04
N TRP A 111 -1.61 13.19 0.36
CA TRP A 111 -1.22 11.78 0.33
C TRP A 111 -1.95 10.97 1.40
N SER A 112 -2.09 11.52 2.62
CA SER A 112 -2.84 10.89 3.71
C SER A 112 -4.29 10.61 3.30
N ASP A 113 -4.95 11.61 2.71
CA ASP A 113 -6.35 11.50 2.31
C ASP A 113 -6.55 10.55 1.12
N LEU A 114 -5.63 10.54 0.17
CA LEU A 114 -5.63 9.55 -0.91
C LEU A 114 -5.58 8.12 -0.35
N PHE A 115 -4.67 7.83 0.59
CA PHE A 115 -4.56 6.50 1.18
C PHE A 115 -5.74 6.17 2.09
N LYS A 116 -6.29 7.12 2.87
CA LYS A 116 -7.52 6.90 3.64
C LYS A 116 -8.69 6.53 2.73
N MET A 117 -8.85 7.23 1.61
CA MET A 117 -9.88 6.90 0.62
C MET A 117 -9.68 5.49 0.05
N ILE A 118 -8.46 5.15 -0.36
CA ILE A 118 -8.13 3.81 -0.88
C ILE A 118 -8.48 2.73 0.15
N SER A 119 -7.98 2.88 1.37
CA SER A 119 -8.21 1.91 2.45
C SER A 119 -9.70 1.82 2.80
N SER A 120 -10.41 2.94 2.88
CA SER A 120 -11.85 2.95 3.17
C SER A 120 -12.66 2.16 2.14
N ILE A 121 -12.39 2.35 0.84
CA ILE A 121 -13.13 1.65 -0.23
C ILE A 121 -12.79 0.15 -0.21
N MET A 122 -11.51 -0.19 -0.08
CA MET A 122 -11.07 -1.59 -0.04
C MET A 122 -11.66 -2.33 1.17
N LYS A 123 -11.59 -1.72 2.36
CA LYS A 123 -12.15 -2.31 3.59
C LYS A 123 -13.66 -2.49 3.52
N GLY A 124 -14.37 -1.53 2.91
CA GLY A 124 -15.80 -1.67 2.63
C GLY A 124 -16.11 -2.93 1.84
N ALA A 125 -15.32 -3.22 0.80
CA ALA A 125 -15.48 -4.44 0.00
C ALA A 125 -15.02 -5.73 0.70
N MET A 126 -14.24 -5.65 1.78
CA MET A 126 -13.75 -6.81 2.53
C MET A 126 -14.71 -7.26 3.65
N THR A 127 -15.74 -6.48 3.94
CA THR A 127 -16.68 -6.70 5.07
C THR A 127 -18.11 -6.99 4.62
N LEU A 128 -18.34 -7.11 3.30
CA LEU A 128 -19.61 -7.48 2.69
C LEU A 128 -19.72 -9.00 2.48
#